data_AF-A0A535S1Z2-F1
#
_entry.id   AF-A0A535S1Z2-F1
#
_cell.length_a   1.000
_cell.length_b   1.000
_cell.length_c   1.000
_cell.angle_alpha   90.00
_cell.angle_beta   90.00
_cell.angle_gamma   90.00
#
_symmetry.space_group_name_H-M   'P 1'
#
loop_
_entity.id
_entity.type
_entity.pdbx_description
1 polymer ?
#
loop_
_entity_poly.entity_id
_entity_poly.type
_entity_poly.pdbx_seq_one_letter_code
_entity_poly.pdbx_strand_id
1 'polypeptide(L)' 'MNDISTFNADRAHELLSALQEQLAASDASYGLVVIGGSALQALGLVDRPTRDVDVVALSLGSTLVSAEPMPPPLVTARDR' A
#
# COMPACT_ATOMS: atom_id res chain seq x y z
N MET A 1 -24.45 2.27 11.08
CA MET A 1 -23.78 1.02 10.65
C MET A 1 -22.49 1.44 9.99
N ASN A 2 -21.34 1.10 10.58
CA ASN A 2 -20.04 1.40 9.97
C ASN A 2 -19.94 0.58 8.69
N ASP A 3 -20.01 1.25 7.56
CA ASP A 3 -19.71 0.69 6.26
C ASP A 3 -18.20 0.43 6.23
N ILE A 4 -17.78 -0.74 6.75
CA ILE A 4 -16.44 -1.27 6.49
C ILE A 4 -16.48 -1.69 5.03
N SER A 5 -16.35 -0.70 4.16
CA SER A 5 -16.37 -0.90 2.73
C SER A 5 -15.29 -1.89 2.36
N THR A 6 -15.71 -3.05 1.85
CA THR A 6 -14.86 -4.19 1.50
C THR A 6 -13.66 -3.74 0.67
N PHE A 7 -12.45 -3.88 1.22
CA PHE A 7 -11.21 -3.72 0.47
C PHE A 7 -10.97 -5.03 -0.29
N ASN A 8 -11.32 -5.01 -1.58
CA ASN A 8 -11.04 -6.06 -2.56
C ASN A 8 -9.90 -5.60 -3.49
N ALA A 9 -9.50 -6.44 -4.45
CA ALA A 9 -8.37 -6.12 -5.33
C ALA A 9 -8.57 -4.81 -6.13
N ASP A 10 -9.78 -4.55 -6.64
CA ASP A 10 -10.07 -3.32 -7.40
C ASP A 10 -9.96 -2.07 -6.51
N ARG A 11 -10.57 -2.11 -5.32
CA ARG A 11 -10.49 -1.00 -4.36
C ARG A 11 -9.06 -0.81 -3.82
N ALA A 12 -8.30 -1.88 -3.68
CA ALA A 12 -6.88 -1.82 -3.34
C ALA A 12 -6.09 -1.07 -4.41
N HIS A 13 -6.35 -1.40 -5.69
CA HIS A 13 -5.71 -0.75 -6.82
C HIS A 13 -6.06 0.74 -6.89
N GLU A 14 -7.34 1.09 -6.70
CA GLU A 14 -7.80 2.49 -6.65
C GLU A 14 -7.09 3.28 -5.54
N LEU A 15 -7.04 2.74 -4.32
CA LEU A 15 -6.44 3.42 -3.17
C LEU A 15 -4.92 3.55 -3.30
N LEU A 16 -4.24 2.52 -3.82
CA LEU A 16 -2.80 2.60 -4.08
C LEU A 16 -2.47 3.56 -5.23
N SER A 17 -3.34 3.68 -6.24
CA SER A 17 -3.20 4.66 -7.31
C SER A 17 -3.38 6.09 -6.79
N ALA A 18 -4.39 6.32 -5.95
CA ALA A 18 -4.58 7.62 -5.30
C ALA A 18 -3.39 7.99 -4.39
N LEU A 19 -2.85 7.02 -3.64
CA LEU A 19 -1.63 7.23 -2.85
C LEU A 19 -0.44 7.60 -3.75
N GLN A 20 -0.28 6.94 -4.89
CA GLN A 20 0.77 7.28 -5.87
C GLN A 20 0.61 8.73 -6.36
N GLU A 21 -0.60 9.14 -6.75
CA GLU A 21 -0.87 10.51 -7.20
C GLU A 21 -0.54 11.55 -6.11
N GLN A 22 -0.92 11.27 -4.87
CA GLN A 22 -0.62 12.13 -3.73
C GLN A 22 0.89 12.27 -3.48
N LEU A 23 1.64 11.16 -3.57
CA LEU A 23 3.10 11.17 -3.39
C LEU A 23 3.80 11.88 -4.56
N ALA A 24 3.34 11.67 -5.79
CA ALA A 24 3.86 12.33 -6.98
C ALA A 24 3.70 13.86 -6.91
N ALA A 25 2.61 14.36 -6.31
CA ALA A 25 2.43 15.79 -6.06
C ALA A 25 3.48 16.40 -5.10
N SER A 26 4.21 15.56 -4.35
CA SER A 26 5.31 15.93 -3.45
C SER A 26 6.69 15.47 -3.96
N ASP A 27 6.81 15.14 -5.25
CA ASP A 27 8.03 14.62 -5.88
C ASP A 27 8.59 13.36 -5.19
N ALA A 28 7.70 12.53 -4.66
CA ALA A 28 8.04 11.28 -3.98
C ALA A 28 7.51 10.06 -4.75
N SER A 29 8.33 9.02 -4.87
CA SER A 29 7.95 7.75 -5.48
C SER A 29 8.63 6.59 -4.75
N TYR A 30 7.89 5.54 -4.45
CA TYR A 30 8.37 4.39 -3.68
C TYR A 30 7.88 3.08 -4.29
N GLY A 31 8.78 2.13 -4.50
CA GLY A 31 8.40 0.73 -4.70
C GLY A 31 8.11 0.11 -3.34
N LEU A 32 6.89 -0.41 -3.13
CA LEU A 32 6.48 -1.02 -1.87
C LEU A 32 6.52 -2.54 -1.98
N VAL A 33 7.11 -3.20 -0.99
CA VAL A 33 7.01 -4.65 -0.82
C VAL A 33 5.94 -4.95 0.20
N VAL A 34 4.83 -5.52 -0.30
CA VAL A 34 3.63 -5.81 0.47
C VAL A 34 3.53 -7.30 0.77
N ILE A 35 3.08 -7.64 1.97
CA ILE A 35 2.80 -9.02 2.38
C ILE A 35 1.37 -9.16 2.94
N GLY A 36 1.01 -10.37 3.39
CA GLY A 36 -0.24 -10.61 4.10
C GLY A 36 -1.47 -10.65 3.20
N GLY A 37 -2.62 -10.30 3.77
CA GLY A 37 -3.92 -10.44 3.10
C GLY A 37 -4.06 -9.59 1.84
N SER A 38 -3.55 -8.36 1.88
CA SER A 38 -3.56 -7.44 0.73
C SER A 38 -2.69 -7.95 -0.43
N ALA A 39 -1.51 -8.51 -0.14
CA ALA A 39 -0.70 -9.15 -1.17
C ALA A 39 -1.40 -10.35 -1.81
N LEU A 40 -2.00 -11.23 -1.00
CA LEU A 40 -2.73 -12.40 -1.52
C LEU A 40 -3.93 -12.01 -2.38
N GLN A 41 -4.66 -10.95 -2.00
CA GLN A 41 -5.75 -10.42 -2.82
C GLN A 41 -5.25 -9.81 -4.13
N ALA A 42 -4.19 -8.99 -4.09
CA ALA A 42 -3.61 -8.37 -5.28
C ALA A 42 -3.11 -9.42 -6.30
N LEU A 43 -2.66 -10.58 -5.80
CA LEU A 43 -2.28 -11.73 -6.62
C LEU A 43 -3.46 -12.60 -7.09
N GLY A 44 -4.70 -12.27 -6.69
CA GLY A 44 -5.90 -13.04 -7.02
C GLY A 44 -5.96 -14.42 -6.36
N LEU A 45 -5.19 -14.65 -5.30
CA LEU A 45 -5.09 -15.94 -4.63
C LEU A 45 -6.20 -16.15 -3.59
N VAL A 46 -6.81 -15.06 -3.10
CA VAL A 46 -7.92 -15.10 -2.14
C VAL A 46 -8.95 -14.03 -2.47
N ASP A 47 -10.22 -14.34 -2.19
CA ASP A 47 -11.33 -13.38 -2.24
C ASP A 47 -11.95 -13.26 -0.84
N ARG A 48 -11.34 -12.40 -0.03
CA ARG A 48 -11.78 -12.03 1.32
C ARG A 48 -11.42 -10.57 1.56
N PRO A 49 -12.10 -9.83 2.42
CA PRO A 49 -11.68 -8.47 2.78
C PRO A 49 -10.33 -8.44 3.52
N THR A 50 -9.59 -7.34 3.34
CA THR A 50 -8.47 -6.92 4.21
C THR A 50 -8.80 -5.53 4.73
N ARG A 51 -8.16 -5.09 5.81
CA ARG A 51 -8.39 -3.76 6.39
C ARG A 51 -7.29 -2.78 6.02
N ASP A 52 -6.09 -3.30 5.83
CA ASP A 52 -4.84 -2.57 5.75
C ASP A 52 -3.90 -3.22 4.71
N VAL A 53 -2.83 -2.48 4.41
CA VAL A 53 -1.71 -2.90 3.54
C VAL A 53 -0.46 -2.95 4.40
N ASP A 54 0.13 -4.14 4.55
CA ASP A 54 1.35 -4.34 5.34
C ASP A 54 2.59 -4.19 4.46
N VAL A 55 3.36 -3.13 4.69
CA VAL A 55 4.62 -2.86 3.96
C VAL A 55 5.81 -3.23 4.84
N VAL A 56 6.66 -4.13 4.34
CA VAL A 56 7.85 -4.62 5.08
C VAL A 56 9.17 -4.12 4.53
N ALA A 57 9.21 -3.74 3.25
CA ALA A 57 10.40 -3.24 2.60
C ALA A 57 10.06 -2.22 1.51
N LEU A 58 11.04 -1.40 1.17
CA LEU A 58 11.03 -0.56 -0.03
C LEU A 58 11.93 -1.20 -1.09
N SER A 59 11.46 -1.19 -2.33
CA SER A 59 12.23 -1.62 -3.49
C SER A 59 13.00 -0.44 -4.07
N LEU A 60 14.32 -0.58 -4.14
CA LEU A 60 15.25 0.34 -4.78
C LEU A 60 15.92 -0.40 -5.93
N GLY A 61 15.23 -0.48 -7.06
CA GLY A 61 15.65 -1.31 -8.20
C GLY A 61 15.66 -2.79 -7.80
N SER A 62 16.85 -3.42 -7.85
CA SER A 62 17.03 -4.83 -7.47
C SER A 62 17.26 -5.05 -5.97
N THR A 63 17.35 -3.98 -5.17
CA THR A 63 17.64 -4.06 -3.74
C THR A 63 16.38 -3.85 -2.92
N LEU A 64 16.25 -4.61 -1.83
CA LEU A 64 15.21 -4.41 -0.82
C LEU A 64 15.85 -3.78 0.42
N VAL A 65 15.26 -2.69 0.91
CA VAL A 65 15.65 -2.05 2.17
C VAL A 65 14.47 -2.12 3.14
N SER A 66 14.76 -2.28 4.43
CA SER A 66 13.72 -2.26 5.46
C SER A 66 12.84 -1.03 5.32
N ALA A 67 11.52 -1.21 5.43
CA ALA A 67 10.58 -0.10 5.51
C ALA A 67 10.51 0.51 6.91
N GLU A 68 11.29 0.03 7.87
CA GLU A 68 11.37 0.57 9.23
C GLU A 68 12.68 1.35 9.44
N PRO A 69 12.63 2.64 9.84
CA PRO A 69 11.42 3.46 9.98
C PRO A 69 10.81 3.83 8.61
N MET A 70 9.48 3.98 8.58
CA MET A 70 8.76 4.33 7.35
C MET A 70 9.15 5.74 6.89
N PRO A 71 9.43 5.96 5.59
CA PRO A 71 9.76 7.27 5.08
C PRO A 71 8.71 8.34 5.42
N PRO A 72 9.11 9.56 5.83
CA PRO A 72 8.18 10.61 6.24
C PRO A 72 7.05 10.92 5.24
N PRO A 73 7.27 10.90 3.90
CA PRO A 73 6.17 11.12 2.95
C PRO A 73 5.08 10.05 3.03
N LEU A 74 5.45 8.78 3.24
CA LEU A 74 4.49 7.68 3.41
C LEU A 74 3.75 7.77 4.75
N VAL A 75 4.44 8.18 5.83
CA VAL A 75 3.81 8.42 7.13
C VAL A 75 2.80 9.56 7.03
N THR A 76 3.19 10.67 6.41
CA THR A 76 2.31 11.83 6.20
C THR A 76 1.11 11.48 5.34
N ALA A 77 1.30 10.61 4.34
CA ALA A 77 0.21 10.18 3.47
C ALA A 77 -0.80 9.25 4.15
N ARG A 78 -0.33 8.39 5.07
CA ARG A 78 -1.18 7.51 5.88
C ARG A 78 -2.10 8.28 6.82
N ASP A 79 -1.62 9.39 7.38
CA ASP A 79 -2.29 10.15 8.43
C ASP A 79 -3.29 11.21 7.89
N ARG A 80 -3.60 11.17 6.59
CA ARG A 80 -4.59 12.03 5.93
C ARG A 80 -5.86 11.26 5.58
#